data_AF-A0AAV4DTL4-F1
#
_entry.id   AF-A0AAV4DTL4-F1
#
_cell.length_a   1.000
_cell.length_b   1.000
_cell.length_c   1.000
_cell.angle_alpha   90.00
_cell.angle_beta   90.00
_cell.angle_gamma   90.00
#
_symmetry.space_group_name_H-M   'P 1'
#
loop_
_entity.id
_entity.type
_entity.pdbx_description
1 polymer ?
#
loop_
_entity_poly.entity_id
_entity_poly.type
_entity_poly.pdbx_seq_one_letter_code
_entity_poly.pdbx_strand_id
1 'polypeptide(L)'
;MYPTGPTTPGMVPIYPSTQPFGYQPFNQYAQIPQPIAYQYAPHTYPWRSVLWFLALVFFAWPVAYVAAVIYVSLAPFGACCNFMRIITDALLLAVQFPCLCTENMIQQARPTAVLVVILTLCMCSVLVSVYYVHSVSLATPLEVMRANRAALLRERRIAVDDNRDGSMPSKSKQKSVLFPLQNGSVSLVEDVGNPPVLNDIDIAVHIENKKVKLQQQQTKKKHKKLRKEDMWPSQEKVYKQRKTIVPLANQIYHQAERTRVNWHGERYIVYLCHSNLTCAGWGDRQHGIFSAYLISLVTNRTFKVDMQSPCPLSKLYHPRIVNWKLNQSELEGLSSTHLYALNDRQFRDSVKTINFDKEYPQDVVYLTTNYDYFYNLKANPNYKDIFKQKVRGRPRPILFADLWQGIFKINKRVSRKVSPALELAHPTKSHKLVCAHIRFGRNPTIPNDGDIRNTLSTIKPFWKFMESHSDPDQYRLFVASDWQGFQEKVHSVFPDLLVFVKGEIVHIDKMRSYVHVGSKGKNSSISSFGPVDECSGFEKVIADQYILSKCDVLLLTYSVFGKAAAYMRRSNDDLFLMVNGTIKPLKLFNEKNL
;
A
#
# COMPACT_ATOMS: atom_id res chain seq x y z
N MET A 1 56.37 -10.97 47.21
CA MET A 1 56.38 -10.49 48.61
C MET A 1 55.74 -9.11 48.65
N TYR A 2 55.00 -8.82 49.73
CA TYR A 2 54.06 -7.70 49.98
C TYR A 2 52.58 -7.93 49.57
N PRO A 3 51.60 -7.44 50.36
CA PRO A 3 50.97 -8.28 51.38
C PRO A 3 49.43 -8.26 51.36
N THR A 4 48.84 -9.17 52.14
CA THR A 4 47.41 -9.32 52.44
C THR A 4 46.88 -8.20 53.35
N GLY A 5 45.73 -7.62 52.98
CA GLY A 5 44.90 -6.75 53.83
C GLY A 5 43.47 -7.31 53.98
N PRO A 6 42.72 -6.91 55.03
CA PRO A 6 41.63 -7.71 55.60
C PRO A 6 40.24 -7.37 55.07
N THR A 7 39.39 -8.38 55.04
CA THR A 7 37.96 -8.34 54.68
C THR A 7 37.10 -7.77 55.82
N THR A 8 36.33 -6.73 55.53
CA THR A 8 35.16 -6.28 56.30
C THR A 8 33.86 -6.82 55.65
N PRO A 9 32.84 -7.22 56.44
CA PRO A 9 31.56 -7.69 55.91
C PRO A 9 30.64 -6.52 55.58
N GLY A 10 30.23 -6.42 54.31
CA GLY A 10 29.27 -5.43 53.83
C GLY A 10 27.85 -5.74 54.29
N MET A 11 27.21 -4.75 54.90
CA MET A 11 25.78 -4.70 55.17
C MET A 11 24.98 -4.69 53.86
N VAL A 12 23.97 -5.54 53.78
CA VAL A 12 22.96 -5.53 52.72
C VAL A 12 21.83 -4.56 53.10
N PRO A 13 21.48 -3.57 52.26
CA PRO A 13 20.32 -2.73 52.53
C PRO A 13 19.02 -3.51 52.25
N ILE A 14 18.19 -3.61 53.28
CA ILE A 14 16.82 -4.13 53.21
C ILE A 14 15.95 -3.06 52.55
N TYR A 15 15.46 -3.33 51.33
CA TYR A 15 14.38 -2.55 50.72
C TYR A 15 13.02 -3.18 51.10
N PRO A 16 12.02 -2.38 51.52
CA PRO A 16 10.69 -2.90 51.80
C PRO A 16 9.99 -3.32 50.51
N SER A 17 9.51 -4.56 50.46
CA SER A 17 8.69 -5.06 49.35
C SER A 17 7.32 -4.38 49.39
N THR A 18 7.04 -3.52 48.43
CA THR A 18 5.68 -3.06 48.14
C THR A 18 4.93 -4.19 47.46
N GLN A 19 3.99 -4.79 48.19
CA GLN A 19 3.05 -5.74 47.60
C GLN A 19 2.10 -5.00 46.63
N PRO A 20 1.85 -5.53 45.42
CA PRO A 20 0.81 -5.00 44.57
C PRO A 20 -0.56 -5.41 45.13
N PHE A 21 -1.45 -4.43 45.25
CA PHE A 21 -2.87 -4.62 45.53
C PHE A 21 -3.45 -5.69 44.60
N GLY A 22 -3.83 -6.82 45.19
CA GLY A 22 -4.56 -7.88 44.51
C GLY A 22 -5.97 -7.38 44.17
N TYR A 23 -6.18 -7.07 42.89
CA TYR A 23 -7.53 -7.03 42.32
C TYR A 23 -8.06 -8.46 42.28
N GLN A 24 -9.00 -8.79 43.17
CA GLN A 24 -9.84 -9.97 42.99
C GLN A 24 -10.79 -9.73 41.82
N PRO A 25 -10.82 -10.60 40.79
CA PRO A 25 -11.86 -10.54 39.77
C PRO A 25 -13.17 -11.01 40.37
N PHE A 26 -14.17 -10.13 40.35
CA PHE A 26 -15.58 -10.43 40.58
C PHE A 26 -16.07 -11.42 39.50
N ASN A 27 -15.90 -12.72 39.73
CA ASN A 27 -16.48 -13.80 38.91
C ASN A 27 -17.76 -14.33 39.58
N GLN A 28 -18.82 -13.52 39.54
CA GLN A 28 -20.19 -13.98 39.76
C GLN A 28 -21.12 -13.23 38.81
N TYR A 29 -21.09 -13.62 37.53
CA TYR A 29 -22.23 -13.42 36.64
C TYR A 29 -22.72 -14.78 36.18
N ALA A 30 -24.04 -14.90 36.22
CA ALA A 30 -24.84 -16.11 36.05
C ALA A 30 -24.36 -17.00 34.91
N GLN A 31 -24.38 -18.31 35.16
CA GLN A 31 -24.30 -19.32 34.10
C GLN A 31 -25.40 -19.03 33.08
N ILE A 32 -25.01 -18.47 31.94
CA ILE A 32 -25.88 -18.35 30.78
C ILE A 32 -26.08 -19.78 30.27
N PRO A 33 -27.32 -20.27 30.15
CA PRO A 33 -27.57 -21.63 29.68
C PRO A 33 -26.96 -21.80 28.29
N GLN A 34 -26.27 -22.92 28.10
CA GLN A 34 -25.74 -23.38 26.82
C GLN A 34 -26.82 -23.21 25.73
N PRO A 35 -26.47 -22.75 24.51
CA PRO A 35 -27.43 -22.66 23.42
C PRO A 35 -27.93 -24.08 23.14
N ILE A 36 -29.18 -24.32 23.53
CA ILE A 36 -29.93 -25.51 23.16
C ILE A 36 -29.85 -25.58 21.64
N ALA A 37 -29.28 -26.67 21.12
CA ALA A 37 -29.28 -26.93 19.70
C ALA A 37 -30.73 -26.78 19.21
N TYR A 38 -30.97 -25.75 18.39
CA TYR A 38 -32.28 -25.51 17.80
C TYR A 38 -32.58 -26.70 16.87
N GLN A 39 -33.26 -27.70 17.42
CA GLN A 39 -33.89 -28.74 16.63
C GLN A 39 -34.85 -28.02 15.68
N TYR A 40 -34.54 -28.05 14.39
CA TYR A 40 -35.40 -27.55 13.34
C TYR A 40 -36.76 -28.26 13.46
N ALA A 41 -37.73 -27.58 14.06
CA ALA A 41 -39.09 -28.07 14.12
C ALA A 41 -39.61 -28.25 12.68
N PRO A 42 -40.00 -29.46 12.26
CA PRO A 42 -40.13 -29.80 10.83
C PRO A 42 -41.32 -29.18 10.09
N HIS A 43 -42.07 -28.25 10.68
CA HIS A 43 -43.23 -27.63 10.02
C HIS A 43 -43.36 -26.14 10.39
N THR A 44 -42.47 -25.28 9.88
CA THR A 44 -42.71 -23.84 9.88
C THR A 44 -43.59 -23.47 8.69
N TYR A 45 -44.81 -23.01 8.98
CA TYR A 45 -45.74 -22.58 7.95
C TYR A 45 -45.29 -21.23 7.35
N PRO A 46 -45.19 -21.10 6.02
CA PRO A 46 -44.67 -19.91 5.35
C PRO A 46 -45.48 -18.63 5.64
N TRP A 47 -46.74 -18.75 6.07
CA TRP A 47 -47.57 -17.59 6.44
C TRP A 47 -47.03 -16.81 7.66
N ARG A 48 -46.25 -17.45 8.55
CA ARG A 48 -45.67 -16.76 9.72
C ARG A 48 -44.61 -15.73 9.32
N SER A 49 -43.78 -16.05 8.34
CA SER A 49 -42.81 -15.08 7.79
C SER A 49 -43.51 -13.93 7.06
N VAL A 50 -44.66 -14.20 6.41
CA VAL A 50 -45.49 -13.15 5.83
C VAL A 50 -46.07 -12.23 6.91
N LEU A 51 -46.53 -12.76 8.04
CA LEU A 51 -46.98 -11.93 9.16
C LEU A 51 -45.86 -11.07 9.75
N TRP A 52 -44.64 -11.60 9.90
CA TRP A 52 -43.50 -10.80 10.36
C TRP A 52 -43.10 -9.72 9.35
N PHE A 53 -43.23 -10.00 8.05
CA PHE A 53 -43.02 -9.00 7.01
C PHE A 53 -44.08 -7.89 7.06
N LEU A 54 -45.37 -8.25 7.21
CA LEU A 54 -46.44 -7.27 7.39
C LEU A 54 -46.25 -6.45 8.68
N ALA A 55 -45.84 -7.10 9.77
CA ALA A 55 -45.48 -6.43 11.02
C ALA A 55 -44.31 -5.46 10.84
N LEU A 56 -43.28 -5.85 10.09
CA LEU A 56 -42.12 -5.01 9.78
C LEU A 56 -42.53 -3.74 9.04
N VAL A 57 -43.34 -3.88 7.99
CA VAL A 57 -43.72 -2.77 7.10
C VAL A 57 -44.74 -1.84 7.76
N PHE A 58 -45.82 -2.39 8.32
CA PHE A 58 -46.95 -1.59 8.78
C PHE A 58 -46.82 -1.10 10.22
N PHE A 59 -45.99 -1.75 11.06
CA PHE A 59 -45.88 -1.41 12.47
C PHE A 59 -44.45 -1.06 12.88
N ALA A 60 -43.48 -1.93 12.59
CA ALA A 60 -42.13 -1.75 13.11
C ALA A 60 -41.43 -0.52 12.54
N TRP A 61 -41.56 -0.26 11.23
CA TRP A 61 -40.98 0.92 10.60
C TRP A 61 -41.57 2.24 11.11
N PRO A 62 -42.90 2.46 11.12
CA PRO A 62 -43.49 3.69 11.66
C PRO A 62 -43.16 3.92 13.14
N VAL A 63 -43.22 2.86 13.97
CA VAL A 63 -42.90 2.95 15.40
C VAL A 63 -41.43 3.30 15.61
N ALA A 64 -40.51 2.63 14.90
CA ALA A 64 -39.09 2.90 15.00
C ALA A 64 -38.73 4.30 14.51
N TYR A 65 -39.39 4.80 13.47
CA TYR A 65 -39.17 6.14 12.96
C TYR A 65 -39.53 7.21 14.01
N VAL A 66 -40.73 7.13 14.59
CA VAL A 66 -41.16 8.07 15.65
C VAL A 66 -40.26 7.93 16.87
N ALA A 67 -39.95 6.71 17.30
CA ALA A 67 -39.06 6.46 18.43
C ALA A 67 -37.64 6.99 18.19
N ALA A 68 -37.11 6.92 16.96
CA ALA A 68 -35.78 7.42 16.61
C ALA A 68 -35.69 8.93 16.72
N VAL A 69 -36.72 9.66 16.27
CA VAL A 69 -36.77 11.13 16.41
C VAL A 69 -36.76 11.54 17.88
N ILE A 70 -37.58 10.88 18.71
CA ILE A 70 -37.65 11.17 20.15
C ILE A 70 -36.33 10.76 20.83
N TYR A 71 -35.77 9.60 20.46
CA TYR A 71 -34.50 9.12 20.99
C TYR A 71 -33.36 10.09 20.72
N VAL A 72 -33.18 10.55 19.49
CA VAL A 72 -32.12 11.52 19.13
C VAL A 72 -32.29 12.83 19.89
N SER A 73 -33.53 13.27 20.12
CA SER A 73 -33.82 14.50 20.87
C SER A 73 -33.54 14.35 22.37
N LEU A 74 -33.78 13.17 22.95
CA LEU A 74 -33.61 12.93 24.39
C LEU A 74 -32.23 12.37 24.78
N ALA A 75 -31.48 11.79 23.83
CA ALA A 75 -30.19 11.14 24.09
C ALA A 75 -29.15 12.02 24.81
N PRO A 76 -29.00 13.32 24.50
CA PRO A 76 -28.06 14.18 25.24
C PRO A 76 -28.40 14.33 26.73
N PHE A 77 -29.69 14.26 27.08
CA PHE A 77 -30.15 14.39 28.46
C PHE A 77 -29.98 13.09 29.27
N GLY A 78 -29.84 11.94 28.60
CA GLY A 78 -29.56 10.65 29.25
C GLY A 78 -28.21 10.62 29.97
N ALA A 79 -27.26 11.48 29.57
CA ALA A 79 -25.98 11.63 30.27
C ALA A 79 -26.10 12.39 31.61
N CYS A 80 -27.14 13.22 31.75
CA CYS A 80 -27.32 14.12 32.90
C CYS A 80 -28.42 13.66 33.87
N CYS A 81 -29.34 12.79 33.43
CA CYS A 81 -30.49 12.37 34.23
C CYS A 81 -30.75 10.86 34.09
N ASN A 82 -30.64 10.12 35.20
CA ASN A 82 -30.87 8.67 35.23
C ASN A 82 -32.29 8.28 34.80
N PHE A 83 -33.30 9.10 35.09
CA PHE A 83 -34.67 8.86 34.61
C PHE A 83 -34.77 8.97 33.08
N MET A 84 -34.10 9.96 32.47
CA MET A 84 -34.05 10.09 31.01
C MET A 84 -33.33 8.93 30.36
N ARG A 85 -32.31 8.37 31.02
CA ARG A 85 -31.63 7.17 30.53
C ARG A 85 -32.57 5.97 30.39
N ILE A 86 -33.46 5.74 31.36
CA ILE A 86 -34.47 4.67 31.30
C ILE A 86 -35.40 4.87 30.09
N ILE A 87 -35.82 6.11 29.83
CA ILE A 87 -36.66 6.45 28.68
C ILE A 87 -35.90 6.24 27.36
N THR A 88 -34.64 6.68 27.26
CA THR A 88 -33.84 6.50 26.05
C THR A 88 -33.52 5.03 25.77
N ASP A 89 -33.31 4.22 26.80
CA ASP A 89 -33.09 2.76 26.65
C ASP A 89 -34.37 2.07 26.14
N ALA A 90 -35.55 2.45 26.64
CA ALA A 90 -36.83 1.95 26.14
C ALA A 90 -37.11 2.39 24.68
N LEU A 91 -36.80 3.65 24.34
CA LEU A 91 -36.92 4.14 22.96
C LEU A 91 -35.94 3.42 22.02
N LEU A 92 -34.73 3.11 22.48
CA LEU A 92 -33.77 2.36 21.68
C LEU A 92 -34.27 0.95 21.35
N LEU A 93 -34.97 0.29 22.27
CA LEU A 93 -35.64 -0.99 21.99
C LEU A 93 -36.71 -0.84 20.89
N ALA A 94 -37.50 0.24 20.93
CA ALA A 94 -38.47 0.54 19.88
C ALA A 94 -37.81 0.84 18.52
N VAL A 95 -36.66 1.53 18.50
CA VAL A 95 -35.85 1.76 17.29
C VAL A 95 -35.30 0.45 16.72
N GLN A 96 -35.01 -0.54 17.56
CA GLN A 96 -34.52 -1.85 17.16
C GLN A 96 -35.62 -2.82 16.69
N PHE A 97 -36.90 -2.46 16.84
CA PHE A 97 -38.02 -3.33 16.50
C PHE A 97 -38.00 -3.85 15.05
N PRO A 98 -37.61 -3.07 14.01
CA PRO A 98 -37.46 -3.57 12.66
C PRO A 98 -36.41 -4.69 12.53
N CYS A 99 -35.33 -4.63 13.31
CA CYS A 99 -34.30 -5.68 13.34
C CYS A 99 -34.89 -6.98 13.89
N LEU A 100 -35.63 -6.90 14.99
CA LEU A 100 -36.29 -8.06 15.60
C LEU A 100 -37.30 -8.71 14.65
N CYS A 101 -38.12 -7.92 13.94
CA CYS A 101 -39.04 -8.46 12.94
C CYS A 101 -38.29 -9.13 11.78
N THR A 102 -37.15 -8.57 11.36
CA THR A 102 -36.30 -9.12 10.30
C THR A 102 -35.65 -10.43 10.72
N GLU A 103 -35.13 -10.53 11.94
CA GLU A 103 -34.55 -11.76 12.48
C GLU A 103 -35.60 -12.88 12.56
N ASN A 104 -36.79 -12.60 13.07
CA ASN A 104 -37.89 -13.57 13.13
C ASN A 104 -38.39 -13.97 11.73
N MET A 105 -38.39 -13.03 10.78
CA MET A 105 -38.70 -13.31 9.38
C MET A 105 -37.69 -14.29 8.76
N ILE A 106 -36.38 -14.05 8.97
CA ILE A 106 -35.29 -14.88 8.44
C ILE A 106 -35.24 -16.26 9.09
N GLN A 107 -35.38 -16.33 10.41
CA GLN A 107 -35.33 -17.60 11.16
C GLN A 107 -36.46 -18.56 10.78
N GLN A 108 -37.61 -18.03 10.34
CA GLN A 108 -38.80 -18.85 10.05
C GLN A 108 -38.99 -19.17 8.57
N ALA A 109 -38.26 -18.51 7.68
CA ALA A 109 -38.41 -18.68 6.25
C ALA A 109 -37.32 -19.55 5.63
N ARG A 110 -37.67 -20.33 4.59
CA ARG A 110 -36.66 -20.94 3.73
C ARG A 110 -35.91 -19.82 2.99
N PRO A 111 -34.56 -19.81 2.97
CA PRO A 111 -33.76 -18.71 2.40
C PRO A 111 -34.17 -18.32 0.98
N THR A 112 -34.62 -19.30 0.20
CA THR A 112 -35.07 -19.12 -1.19
C THR A 112 -36.36 -18.32 -1.32
N ALA A 113 -37.34 -18.51 -0.44
CA ALA A 113 -38.61 -17.77 -0.49
C ALA A 113 -38.41 -16.30 -0.08
N VAL A 114 -37.57 -16.05 0.93
CA VAL A 114 -37.21 -14.67 1.35
C VAL A 114 -36.47 -13.94 0.25
N LEU A 115 -35.50 -14.61 -0.38
CA LEU A 115 -34.72 -14.01 -1.46
C LEU A 115 -35.61 -13.61 -2.64
N VAL A 116 -36.57 -14.47 -3.02
CA VAL A 116 -37.52 -14.16 -4.10
C VAL A 116 -38.40 -12.97 -3.77
N VAL A 117 -38.92 -12.87 -2.55
CA VAL A 117 -39.75 -11.72 -2.12
C VAL A 117 -38.92 -10.44 -2.06
N ILE A 118 -37.71 -10.48 -1.50
CA ILE A 118 -36.79 -9.33 -1.45
C ILE A 118 -36.42 -8.87 -2.86
N LEU A 119 -36.02 -9.79 -3.75
CA LEU A 119 -35.69 -9.47 -5.13
C LEU A 119 -36.90 -8.88 -5.86
N THR A 120 -38.09 -9.41 -5.65
CA THR A 120 -39.33 -8.89 -6.26
C THR A 120 -39.62 -7.47 -5.78
N LEU A 121 -39.50 -7.19 -4.48
CA LEU A 121 -39.71 -5.84 -3.92
C LEU A 121 -38.64 -4.85 -4.36
N CYS A 122 -37.36 -5.27 -4.42
CA CYS A 122 -36.28 -4.46 -4.97
C CYS A 122 -36.51 -4.12 -6.45
N MET A 123 -36.94 -5.11 -7.24
CA MET A 123 -37.28 -4.88 -8.65
C MET A 123 -38.48 -3.94 -8.80
N CYS A 124 -39.54 -4.11 -7.99
CA CYS A 124 -40.68 -3.20 -7.97
C CYS A 124 -40.27 -1.77 -7.58
N SER A 125 -39.40 -1.60 -6.56
CA SER A 125 -38.91 -0.28 -6.17
C SER A 125 -38.06 0.37 -7.27
N VAL A 126 -37.17 -0.39 -7.92
CA VAL A 126 -36.37 0.11 -9.04
C VAL A 126 -37.27 0.49 -10.21
N LEU A 127 -38.28 -0.32 -10.53
CA LEU A 127 -39.24 -0.01 -11.59
C LEU A 127 -40.05 1.25 -11.28
N VAL A 128 -40.50 1.44 -10.03
CA VAL A 128 -41.19 2.67 -9.62
C VAL A 128 -40.26 3.88 -9.68
N SER A 129 -39.00 3.75 -9.24
CA SER A 129 -38.02 4.83 -9.33
C SER A 129 -37.65 5.16 -10.79
N VAL A 130 -37.48 4.15 -11.65
CA VAL A 130 -37.24 4.34 -13.09
C VAL A 130 -38.47 4.95 -13.76
N TYR A 131 -39.67 4.50 -13.41
CA TYR A 131 -40.92 5.10 -13.90
C TYR A 131 -41.05 6.56 -13.45
N TYR A 132 -40.73 6.88 -12.20
CA TYR A 132 -40.75 8.24 -11.66
C TYR A 132 -39.70 9.12 -12.35
N VAL A 133 -38.46 8.64 -12.48
CA VAL A 133 -37.39 9.37 -13.18
C VAL A 133 -37.75 9.55 -14.65
N HIS A 134 -38.30 8.54 -15.32
CA HIS A 134 -38.70 8.62 -16.72
C HIS A 134 -39.89 9.55 -16.93
N SER A 135 -40.90 9.52 -16.05
CA SER A 135 -42.06 10.43 -16.12
C SER A 135 -41.70 11.87 -15.77
N VAL A 136 -40.76 12.10 -14.85
CA VAL A 136 -40.25 13.43 -14.50
C VAL A 136 -39.21 13.94 -15.52
N SER A 137 -38.50 13.06 -16.25
CA SER A 137 -37.48 13.42 -17.25
C SER A 137 -38.02 13.64 -18.68
N LEU A 138 -39.34 13.72 -18.87
CA LEU A 138 -39.91 14.08 -20.17
C LEU A 138 -39.75 15.57 -20.52
N ALA A 139 -39.24 16.41 -19.60
CA ALA A 139 -38.67 17.69 -20.00
C ALA A 139 -37.29 17.42 -20.61
N THR A 140 -37.19 17.51 -21.93
CA THR A 140 -35.90 17.30 -22.61
C THR A 140 -34.87 18.31 -22.09
N PRO A 141 -33.57 17.94 -21.96
CA PRO A 141 -32.52 18.88 -21.57
C PRO A 141 -32.50 20.14 -22.44
N LEU A 142 -32.96 20.04 -23.68
CA LEU A 142 -33.12 21.15 -24.61
C LEU A 142 -34.25 22.12 -24.20
N GLU A 143 -35.34 21.64 -23.62
CA GLU A 143 -36.44 22.46 -23.09
C GLU A 143 -36.04 23.16 -21.80
N VAL A 144 -35.31 22.49 -20.90
CA VAL A 144 -34.74 23.10 -19.69
C VAL A 144 -33.73 24.19 -20.07
N MET A 145 -32.88 23.94 -21.08
CA MET A 145 -31.96 24.95 -21.60
C MET A 145 -32.66 26.11 -22.31
N ARG A 146 -33.76 25.87 -23.04
CA ARG A 146 -34.57 26.93 -23.65
C ARG A 146 -35.26 27.80 -22.60
N ALA A 147 -35.82 27.18 -21.55
CA ALA A 147 -36.46 27.90 -20.44
C ALA A 147 -35.45 28.79 -19.69
N ASN A 148 -34.26 28.26 -19.38
CA ASN A 148 -33.20 29.03 -18.72
C ASN A 148 -32.63 30.14 -19.61
N ARG A 149 -32.52 29.91 -20.92
CA ARG A 149 -32.08 30.94 -21.88
C ARG A 149 -33.12 32.04 -22.06
N ALA A 150 -34.41 31.71 -22.04
CA ALA A 150 -35.48 32.69 -22.09
C ALA A 150 -35.53 33.57 -20.82
N ALA A 151 -35.30 32.98 -19.65
CA ALA A 151 -35.21 33.72 -18.38
C ALA A 151 -34.03 34.70 -18.36
N LEU A 152 -32.83 34.25 -18.76
CA LEU A 152 -31.63 35.10 -18.84
C LEU A 152 -31.76 36.25 -19.85
N LEU A 153 -32.44 36.03 -20.98
CA LEU A 153 -32.70 37.10 -21.95
C LEU A 153 -33.74 38.12 -21.46
N ARG A 154 -34.61 37.73 -20.52
CA ARG A 154 -35.58 38.63 -19.87
C ARG A 154 -34.88 39.54 -18.85
N GLU A 155 -34.01 38.98 -18.01
CA GLU A 155 -33.19 39.77 -17.07
C GLU A 155 -32.25 40.74 -17.80
N ARG A 156 -31.66 40.31 -18.93
CA ARG A 156 -30.75 41.17 -19.70
C ARG A 156 -31.45 42.31 -20.44
N ARG A 157 -32.76 42.20 -20.73
CA ARG A 157 -33.55 43.32 -21.27
C ARG A 157 -33.87 44.35 -20.19
N ILE A 158 -34.18 43.90 -18.97
CA ILE A 158 -34.47 44.80 -17.85
C ILE A 158 -33.22 45.59 -17.43
N ALA A 159 -32.02 44.99 -17.52
CA ALA A 159 -30.77 45.64 -17.15
C ALA A 159 -30.22 46.65 -18.20
N VAL A 160 -30.75 46.67 -19.43
CA VAL A 160 -30.22 47.54 -20.51
C VAL A 160 -31.03 48.83 -20.66
N ASP A 161 -32.27 48.88 -20.19
CA ASP A 161 -33.07 50.11 -20.22
C ASP A 161 -32.75 51.08 -19.08
N ASP A 162 -31.99 50.67 -18.07
CA ASP A 162 -31.70 51.48 -16.87
C ASP A 162 -30.38 52.29 -16.94
N ASN A 163 -29.67 52.29 -18.07
CA ASN A 163 -28.33 52.89 -18.16
C ASN A 163 -28.10 53.78 -19.40
N ARG A 164 -29.08 54.62 -19.72
CA ARG A 164 -28.92 55.75 -20.63
C ARG A 164 -29.12 57.07 -19.88
N ASP A 165 -28.05 57.53 -19.23
CA ASP A 165 -27.73 58.95 -19.13
C ASP A 165 -26.25 59.13 -18.77
N GLY A 166 -25.55 60.02 -19.49
CA GLY A 166 -24.28 60.58 -19.04
C GLY A 166 -23.04 60.38 -19.92
N SER A 167 -22.88 61.29 -20.88
CA SER A 167 -21.61 61.95 -21.28
C SER A 167 -20.38 61.16 -21.77
N MET A 168 -20.12 61.32 -23.08
CA MET A 168 -18.81 61.33 -23.77
C MET A 168 -17.94 62.55 -23.39
N PRO A 169 -16.72 62.79 -23.95
CA PRO A 169 -15.72 61.89 -24.58
C PRO A 169 -14.25 62.19 -24.17
N SER A 170 -13.28 61.32 -24.53
CA SER A 170 -12.11 61.74 -25.34
C SER A 170 -11.26 60.54 -25.79
N LYS A 171 -10.52 60.78 -26.88
CA LYS A 171 -9.90 59.84 -27.80
C LYS A 171 -8.49 59.44 -27.32
N SER A 172 -8.09 58.18 -27.52
CA SER A 172 -6.75 57.89 -28.05
C SER A 172 -6.71 56.52 -28.76
N LYS A 173 -6.06 56.52 -29.92
CA LYS A 173 -5.84 55.39 -30.82
C LYS A 173 -4.58 54.64 -30.37
N GLN A 174 -4.60 53.31 -30.29
CA GLN A 174 -3.39 52.54 -30.63
C GLN A 174 -3.68 51.12 -31.10
N LYS A 175 -2.85 50.71 -32.05
CA LYS A 175 -3.01 49.64 -33.03
C LYS A 175 -2.84 48.25 -32.44
N SER A 176 -3.67 47.34 -32.93
CA SER A 176 -3.58 45.89 -32.81
C SER A 176 -2.41 45.33 -33.63
N VAL A 177 -1.63 44.44 -33.01
CA VAL A 177 -0.73 43.50 -33.69
C VAL A 177 -1.26 42.10 -33.42
N LEU A 178 -1.52 41.39 -34.51
CA LEU A 178 -2.13 40.08 -34.62
C LEU A 178 -1.03 39.00 -34.44
N PHE A 179 -1.21 38.07 -33.51
CA PHE A 179 -0.48 36.78 -33.47
C PHE A 179 -1.50 35.64 -33.32
N PRO A 180 -1.45 34.58 -34.15
CA PRO A 180 -2.37 33.46 -34.03
C PRO A 180 -1.86 32.44 -33.00
N LEU A 181 -2.62 32.30 -31.91
CA LEU A 181 -2.52 31.19 -30.96
C LEU A 181 -3.43 30.04 -31.43
N GLN A 182 -2.81 28.92 -31.83
CA GLN A 182 -3.49 27.65 -32.04
C GLN A 182 -3.98 27.10 -30.69
N ASN A 183 -5.29 27.13 -30.47
CA ASN A 183 -5.97 26.39 -29.40
C ASN A 183 -6.40 25.01 -29.93
N GLY A 184 -5.67 23.97 -29.55
CA GLY A 184 -6.12 22.57 -29.65
C GLY A 184 -6.73 22.13 -28.32
N SER A 185 -8.03 22.37 -28.14
CA SER A 185 -8.79 21.85 -27.00
C SER A 185 -9.29 20.44 -27.31
N VAL A 186 -8.59 19.43 -26.81
CA VAL A 186 -9.07 18.04 -26.75
C VAL A 186 -9.99 17.93 -25.52
N SER A 187 -11.29 17.76 -25.76
CA SER A 187 -12.29 17.47 -24.75
C SER A 187 -12.14 16.03 -24.24
N LEU A 188 -11.73 15.88 -22.99
CA LEU A 188 -11.86 14.64 -22.22
C LEU A 188 -13.33 14.48 -21.81
N VAL A 189 -13.98 13.45 -22.35
CA VAL A 189 -15.28 12.97 -21.86
C VAL A 189 -14.97 11.98 -20.72
N GLU A 190 -15.36 12.35 -19.50
CA GLU A 190 -15.38 11.44 -18.35
C GLU A 190 -16.64 10.56 -18.45
N ASP A 191 -16.43 9.28 -18.71
CA ASP A 191 -17.46 8.25 -18.65
C ASP A 191 -17.25 7.46 -17.34
N VAL A 192 -18.02 7.81 -16.30
CA VAL A 192 -18.04 7.10 -15.01
C VAL A 192 -19.00 5.91 -15.13
N GLY A 193 -18.57 4.90 -15.89
CA GLY A 193 -19.22 3.60 -15.96
C GLY A 193 -18.75 2.67 -14.84
N ASN A 194 -19.68 1.88 -14.31
CA ASN A 194 -19.54 0.86 -13.25
C ASN A 194 -18.19 0.12 -13.21
N PRO A 195 -17.71 -0.32 -12.01
CA PRO A 195 -16.46 -1.05 -11.89
C PRO A 195 -16.48 -2.31 -12.78
N PRO A 196 -15.44 -2.55 -13.60
CA PRO A 196 -15.41 -3.68 -14.51
C PRO A 196 -15.37 -4.98 -13.70
N VAL A 197 -16.47 -5.74 -13.77
CA VAL A 197 -16.51 -7.14 -13.37
C VAL A 197 -15.60 -7.92 -14.32
N LEU A 198 -14.77 -8.81 -13.77
CA LEU A 198 -13.91 -9.70 -14.54
C LEU A 198 -14.82 -10.56 -15.44
N ASN A 199 -14.83 -10.33 -16.76
CA ASN A 199 -15.71 -11.10 -17.65
C ASN A 199 -15.20 -12.53 -17.81
N ASP A 200 -15.96 -13.51 -17.30
CA ASP A 200 -15.63 -14.94 -17.37
C ASP A 200 -15.57 -15.49 -18.81
N ILE A 201 -16.12 -14.75 -19.78
CA ILE A 201 -16.16 -15.12 -21.20
C ILE A 201 -14.76 -15.14 -21.83
N ASP A 202 -13.87 -14.21 -21.45
CA ASP A 202 -12.47 -14.22 -21.93
C ASP A 202 -11.66 -15.40 -21.35
N ILE A 203 -12.12 -15.96 -20.22
CA ILE A 203 -11.47 -17.06 -19.51
C ILE A 203 -11.70 -18.39 -20.23
N ALA A 204 -12.93 -18.67 -20.65
CA ALA A 204 -13.28 -19.89 -21.37
C ALA A 204 -12.52 -19.99 -22.70
N VAL A 205 -12.51 -18.90 -23.47
CA VAL A 205 -11.81 -18.82 -24.76
C VAL A 205 -10.30 -19.02 -24.60
N HIS A 206 -9.69 -18.52 -23.52
CA HIS A 206 -8.26 -18.69 -23.28
C HIS A 206 -7.90 -20.12 -22.83
N ILE A 207 -8.73 -20.76 -21.99
CA ILE A 207 -8.54 -22.15 -21.54
C ILE A 207 -8.67 -23.11 -22.73
N GLU A 208 -9.64 -22.90 -23.61
CA GLU A 208 -9.89 -23.75 -24.77
C GLU A 208 -8.73 -23.65 -25.78
N ASN A 209 -8.25 -22.44 -26.05
CA ASN A 209 -7.06 -22.23 -26.89
C ASN A 209 -5.78 -22.87 -26.31
N LYS A 210 -5.64 -22.93 -24.97
CA LYS A 210 -4.51 -23.59 -24.30
C LYS A 210 -4.55 -25.11 -24.47
N LYS A 211 -5.74 -25.74 -24.39
CA LYS A 211 -5.91 -27.19 -24.63
C LYS A 211 -5.52 -27.57 -26.06
N VAL A 212 -5.93 -26.76 -27.04
CA VAL A 212 -5.59 -26.98 -28.47
C VAL A 212 -4.08 -26.84 -28.72
N LYS A 213 -3.41 -25.84 -28.14
CA LYS A 213 -1.96 -25.66 -28.28
C LYS A 213 -1.14 -26.76 -27.59
N LEU A 214 -1.58 -27.27 -26.43
CA LEU A 214 -0.92 -28.36 -25.73
C LEU A 214 -0.96 -29.67 -26.55
N GLN A 215 -2.08 -29.98 -27.21
CA GLN A 215 -2.16 -31.10 -28.15
C GLN A 215 -1.25 -30.91 -29.38
N GLN A 216 -1.11 -29.68 -29.89
CA GLN A 216 -0.22 -29.37 -31.01
C GLN A 216 1.28 -29.36 -30.63
N GLN A 217 1.63 -29.08 -29.37
CA GLN A 217 3.01 -29.12 -28.89
C GLN A 217 3.48 -30.53 -28.52
N GLN A 218 2.58 -31.38 -28.01
CA GLN A 218 2.88 -32.80 -27.79
C GLN A 218 3.18 -33.55 -29.10
N THR A 219 2.54 -33.16 -30.20
CA THR A 219 2.82 -33.72 -31.53
C THR A 219 4.11 -33.19 -32.17
N LYS A 220 4.63 -32.02 -31.75
CA LYS A 220 5.89 -31.44 -32.27
C LYS A 220 7.14 -31.77 -31.44
N LYS A 221 7.02 -32.28 -30.21
CA LYS A 221 8.18 -32.61 -29.33
C LYS A 221 8.94 -33.90 -29.71
N LYS A 222 8.66 -34.56 -30.85
CA LYS A 222 9.41 -35.76 -31.29
C LYS A 222 10.67 -35.49 -32.14
N HIS A 223 10.97 -34.25 -32.52
CA HIS A 223 12.23 -33.94 -33.21
C HIS A 223 12.77 -32.54 -32.84
N LYS A 224 13.58 -32.45 -31.79
CA LYS A 224 14.67 -31.45 -31.74
C LYS A 224 15.71 -31.83 -30.68
N LYS A 225 16.82 -32.38 -31.17
CA LYS A 225 18.07 -32.59 -30.43
C LYS A 225 18.69 -31.20 -30.19
N LEU A 226 18.59 -30.67 -28.97
CA LEU A 226 19.16 -29.37 -28.60
C LEU A 226 20.68 -29.46 -28.44
N ARG A 227 21.38 -28.50 -29.06
CA ARG A 227 22.81 -28.25 -28.94
C ARG A 227 23.18 -27.82 -27.52
N LYS A 228 24.37 -28.24 -27.10
CA LYS A 228 24.89 -28.21 -25.73
C LYS A 228 25.77 -26.99 -25.40
N GLU A 229 25.69 -25.92 -26.18
CA GLU A 229 26.61 -24.78 -26.10
C GLU A 229 25.81 -23.50 -25.93
N ASP A 230 25.41 -23.22 -24.69
CA ASP A 230 25.09 -21.90 -24.13
C ASP A 230 24.93 -22.07 -22.60
N MET A 231 25.97 -22.65 -21.98
CA MET A 231 26.06 -22.66 -20.52
C MET A 231 26.47 -21.26 -20.05
N TRP A 232 25.46 -20.54 -19.58
CA TRP A 232 25.52 -19.32 -18.77
C TRP A 232 26.72 -19.33 -17.81
N PRO A 233 27.39 -18.18 -17.54
CA PRO A 233 28.41 -18.14 -16.51
C PRO A 233 27.81 -18.63 -15.20
N SER A 234 28.35 -19.72 -14.66
CA SER A 234 27.92 -20.32 -13.40
C SER A 234 27.73 -19.21 -12.36
N GLN A 235 26.64 -19.24 -11.59
CA GLN A 235 26.39 -18.31 -10.48
C GLN A 235 27.63 -18.07 -9.59
N GLU A 236 28.56 -19.03 -9.56
CA GLU A 236 29.86 -18.97 -8.93
C GLU A 236 30.78 -17.83 -9.44
N LYS A 237 30.81 -17.48 -10.73
CA LYS A 237 31.60 -16.35 -11.26
C LYS A 237 31.04 -15.01 -10.77
N VAL A 238 29.72 -14.85 -10.81
CA VAL A 238 29.02 -13.68 -10.25
C VAL A 238 29.23 -13.60 -8.74
N TYR A 239 29.21 -14.73 -8.04
CA TYR A 239 29.46 -14.81 -6.61
C TYR A 239 30.93 -14.49 -6.24
N LYS A 240 31.91 -14.92 -7.05
CA LYS A 240 33.32 -14.57 -6.87
C LYS A 240 33.57 -13.07 -7.12
N GLN A 241 32.97 -12.47 -8.14
CA GLN A 241 32.99 -11.00 -8.33
C GLN A 241 32.34 -10.24 -7.16
N ARG A 242 31.31 -10.80 -6.50
CA ARG A 242 30.71 -10.20 -5.30
C ARG A 242 31.65 -10.20 -4.09
N LYS A 243 32.61 -11.12 -4.00
CA LYS A 243 33.57 -11.20 -2.88
C LYS A 243 34.74 -10.22 -3.01
N THR A 244 35.14 -9.86 -4.23
CA THR A 244 36.25 -8.91 -4.46
C THR A 244 35.84 -7.44 -4.31
N ILE A 245 34.54 -7.14 -4.23
CA ILE A 245 34.06 -5.81 -3.89
C ILE A 245 34.09 -5.68 -2.36
N VAL A 246 35.15 -5.06 -1.82
CA VAL A 246 35.08 -4.49 -0.46
C VAL A 246 33.84 -3.61 -0.45
N PRO A 247 32.82 -3.91 0.39
CA PRO A 247 31.58 -3.15 0.37
C PRO A 247 31.93 -1.69 0.59
N LEU A 248 31.41 -0.80 -0.25
CA LEU A 248 31.65 0.64 -0.11
C LEU A 248 31.34 1.10 1.33
N ALA A 249 30.35 0.48 1.95
CA ALA A 249 30.04 0.64 3.36
C ALA A 249 31.26 0.44 4.29
N ASN A 250 32.09 -0.60 4.10
CA ASN A 250 33.31 -0.80 4.88
C ASN A 250 34.33 0.33 4.64
N GLN A 251 34.52 0.73 3.38
CA GLN A 251 35.49 1.79 3.04
C GLN A 251 35.08 3.15 3.59
N ILE A 252 33.78 3.42 3.64
CA ILE A 252 33.21 4.66 4.14
C ILE A 252 33.19 4.70 5.67
N TYR A 253 32.88 3.57 6.33
CA TYR A 253 32.69 3.53 7.79
C TYR A 253 33.97 3.29 8.59
N HIS A 254 34.98 2.63 8.02
CA HIS A 254 36.23 2.36 8.72
C HIS A 254 37.30 3.46 8.58
N GLN A 255 36.98 4.60 7.97
CA GLN A 255 37.84 5.79 8.12
C GLN A 255 37.65 6.37 9.52
N ALA A 256 38.56 6.01 10.43
CA ALA A 256 38.58 6.42 11.84
C ALA A 256 38.74 7.95 12.02
N GLU A 257 39.24 8.66 11.02
CA GLU A 257 39.33 10.12 11.02
C GLU A 257 38.05 10.76 10.48
N ARG A 258 37.01 10.80 11.32
CA ARG A 258 35.89 11.75 11.14
C ARG A 258 36.14 13.08 11.87
N THR A 259 37.40 13.42 12.11
CA THR A 259 37.80 14.66 12.77
C THR A 259 37.72 15.82 11.78
N ARG A 260 36.60 16.56 11.79
CA ARG A 260 36.61 17.92 11.23
C ARG A 260 37.32 18.84 12.21
N VAL A 261 38.21 19.67 11.68
CA VAL A 261 38.80 20.79 12.40
C VAL A 261 37.64 21.68 12.89
N ASN A 262 37.51 21.88 14.20
CA ASN A 262 36.55 22.78 14.88
C ASN A 262 35.17 22.23 15.33
N TRP A 263 34.95 20.92 15.44
CA TRP A 263 33.70 20.38 16.02
C TRP A 263 33.96 19.32 17.09
N HIS A 264 33.33 19.46 18.26
CA HIS A 264 33.44 18.52 19.39
C HIS A 264 32.16 17.66 19.48
N GLY A 265 32.18 16.45 18.92
CA GLY A 265 31.10 15.46 19.09
C GLY A 265 30.64 14.76 17.80
N GLU A 266 29.88 13.67 17.96
CA GLU A 266 29.25 12.96 16.84
C GLU A 266 27.97 13.67 16.37
N ARG A 267 27.78 13.78 15.06
CA ARG A 267 26.58 14.36 14.43
C ARG A 267 25.84 13.28 13.64
N TYR A 268 24.53 13.40 13.51
CA TYR A 268 23.65 12.35 13.01
C TYR A 268 22.71 12.83 11.90
N ILE A 269 22.46 11.95 10.92
CA ILE A 269 21.29 12.01 10.05
C ILE A 269 20.43 10.78 10.37
N VAL A 270 19.21 11.01 10.82
CA VAL A 270 18.26 9.96 11.18
C VAL A 270 17.13 9.95 10.15
N TYR A 271 16.98 8.89 9.36
CA TYR A 271 15.75 8.71 8.60
C TYR A 271 14.60 8.41 9.56
N LEU A 272 13.54 9.22 9.54
CA LEU A 272 12.42 9.13 10.47
C LEU A 272 11.14 8.64 9.77
N CYS A 273 10.47 7.66 10.37
CA CYS A 273 9.13 7.25 9.97
C CYS A 273 8.34 6.62 11.14
N HIS A 274 7.46 7.40 11.75
CA HIS A 274 6.64 7.00 12.90
C HIS A 274 5.15 6.88 12.55
N SER A 275 4.34 6.36 13.47
CA SER A 275 2.90 6.12 13.26
C SER A 275 2.07 7.39 13.14
N ASN A 276 2.57 8.50 13.68
CA ASN A 276 1.99 9.85 13.55
C ASN A 276 2.44 10.58 12.27
N LEU A 277 3.32 9.98 11.47
CA LEU A 277 3.82 10.55 10.21
C LEU A 277 3.34 9.71 9.03
N THR A 278 3.06 10.37 7.91
CA THR A 278 2.91 9.66 6.63
C THR A 278 4.29 9.47 6.01
N CYS A 279 4.62 8.25 5.57
CA CYS A 279 5.92 7.96 4.96
C CYS A 279 5.79 7.27 3.59
N ALA A 280 4.60 7.31 3.01
CA ALA A 280 4.26 6.63 1.75
C ALA A 280 4.57 5.10 1.76
N GLY A 281 4.61 4.50 0.58
CA GLY A 281 4.80 3.06 0.38
C GLY A 281 6.25 2.59 0.61
N TRP A 282 6.47 1.27 0.51
CA TRP A 282 7.79 0.69 0.85
C TRP A 282 8.91 1.22 -0.06
N GLY A 283 8.69 1.25 -1.37
CA GLY A 283 9.69 1.76 -2.32
C GLY A 283 10.09 3.23 -2.04
N ASP A 284 9.12 4.06 -1.65
CA ASP A 284 9.34 5.46 -1.29
C ASP A 284 10.19 5.59 -0.03
N ARG A 285 9.95 4.75 0.98
CA ARG A 285 10.78 4.68 2.18
C ARG A 285 12.20 4.22 1.88
N GLN A 286 12.36 3.28 0.94
CA GLN A 286 13.70 2.87 0.50
C GLN A 286 14.45 4.04 -0.17
N HIS A 287 13.77 4.88 -0.96
CA HIS A 287 14.37 6.11 -1.47
C HIS A 287 14.73 7.09 -0.34
N GLY A 288 13.84 7.28 0.63
CA GLY A 288 14.12 8.16 1.78
C GLY A 288 15.33 7.71 2.61
N ILE A 289 15.40 6.42 2.93
CA ILE A 289 16.54 5.79 3.62
C ILE A 289 17.82 5.95 2.80
N PHE A 290 17.75 5.69 1.48
CA PHE A 290 18.89 5.85 0.57
C PHE A 290 19.39 7.30 0.54
N SER A 291 18.48 8.27 0.42
CA SER A 291 18.78 9.69 0.43
C SER A 291 19.38 10.18 1.75
N ALA A 292 18.81 9.77 2.88
CA ALA A 292 19.34 10.10 4.21
C ALA A 292 20.77 9.57 4.39
N TYR A 293 21.05 8.36 3.88
CA TYR A 293 22.41 7.85 3.85
C TYR A 293 23.32 8.70 2.97
N LEU A 294 22.92 9.07 1.74
CA LEU A 294 23.76 9.90 0.88
C LEU A 294 24.06 11.28 1.50
N ILE A 295 23.09 11.90 2.17
CA ILE A 295 23.31 13.15 2.91
C ILE A 295 24.32 12.93 4.03
N SER A 296 24.19 11.83 4.79
CA SER A 296 25.14 11.50 5.85
C SER A 296 26.58 11.35 5.32
N LEU A 297 26.74 10.82 4.11
CA LEU A 297 28.05 10.66 3.48
C LEU A 297 28.71 12.02 3.18
N VAL A 298 27.97 12.93 2.56
CA VAL A 298 28.54 14.21 2.11
C VAL A 298 28.69 15.23 3.24
N THR A 299 27.91 15.07 4.31
CA THR A 299 28.00 15.90 5.52
C THR A 299 28.89 15.31 6.61
N ASN A 300 29.44 14.10 6.38
CA ASN A 300 30.22 13.34 7.36
C ASN A 300 29.48 13.11 8.70
N ARG A 301 28.19 12.79 8.64
CA ARG A 301 27.35 12.48 9.79
C ARG A 301 27.13 10.98 9.93
N THR A 302 26.88 10.51 11.14
CA THR A 302 26.48 9.13 11.43
C THR A 302 25.05 8.89 10.94
N PHE A 303 24.89 7.94 10.02
CA PHE A 303 23.58 7.52 9.52
C PHE A 303 22.85 6.60 10.51
N LYS A 304 21.58 6.90 10.78
CA LYS A 304 20.67 6.08 11.58
C LYS A 304 19.29 5.99 10.91
N VAL A 305 18.51 5.00 11.32
CA VAL A 305 17.13 4.80 10.86
C VAL A 305 16.23 4.55 12.07
N ASP A 306 15.22 5.42 12.21
CA ASP A 306 14.15 5.28 13.19
C ASP A 306 12.80 5.16 12.47
N MET A 307 12.41 3.93 12.20
CA MET A 307 11.19 3.59 11.48
C MET A 307 10.37 2.59 12.30
N GLN A 308 9.27 3.06 12.90
CA GLN A 308 8.44 2.31 13.86
C GLN A 308 7.10 1.83 13.28
N SER A 309 6.62 2.44 12.19
CA SER A 309 5.32 2.14 11.59
C SER A 309 5.46 1.64 10.15
N PRO A 310 4.58 0.76 9.62
CA PRO A 310 3.55 0.03 10.35
C PRO A 310 4.12 -1.07 11.26
N CYS A 311 5.39 -1.41 11.06
CA CYS A 311 6.14 -2.33 11.91
C CYS A 311 7.57 -1.77 12.08
N PRO A 312 8.16 -1.86 13.29
CA PRO A 312 9.54 -1.47 13.50
C PRO A 312 10.49 -2.15 12.52
N LEU A 313 11.31 -1.38 11.81
CA LEU A 313 12.23 -1.91 10.79
C LEU A 313 13.22 -2.93 11.38
N SER A 314 13.55 -2.80 12.67
CA SER A 314 14.39 -3.73 13.44
C SER A 314 13.77 -5.12 13.62
N LYS A 315 12.45 -5.26 13.48
CA LYS A 315 11.74 -6.54 13.44
C LYS A 315 11.75 -7.20 12.06
N LEU A 316 12.33 -6.57 11.04
CA LEU A 316 12.37 -7.06 9.65
C LEU A 316 13.81 -7.20 9.14
N TYR A 317 14.71 -6.33 9.59
CA TYR A 317 16.11 -6.32 9.24
C TYR A 317 17.01 -6.23 10.47
N HIS A 318 18.23 -6.75 10.32
CA HIS A 318 19.35 -6.52 11.22
C HIS A 318 20.41 -5.64 10.54
N PRO A 319 21.16 -4.84 11.32
CA PRO A 319 22.40 -4.26 10.87
C PRO A 319 23.34 -5.31 10.29
N ARG A 320 24.08 -4.93 9.25
CA ARG A 320 25.14 -5.76 8.68
C ARG A 320 26.50 -5.08 8.85
N ILE A 321 26.83 -4.14 7.98
CA ILE A 321 28.10 -3.39 8.03
C ILE A 321 27.92 -2.10 8.83
N VAL A 322 26.82 -1.41 8.58
CA VAL A 322 26.50 -0.15 9.24
C VAL A 322 25.53 -0.42 10.37
N ASN A 323 25.89 -0.01 11.59
CA ASN A 323 24.93 0.01 12.70
C ASN A 323 23.98 1.19 12.56
N TRP A 324 22.89 0.98 11.81
CA TRP A 324 21.85 1.98 11.57
C TRP A 324 20.85 2.10 12.71
N LYS A 325 20.87 1.22 13.72
CA LYS A 325 19.93 1.30 14.84
C LYS A 325 20.21 2.54 15.68
N LEU A 326 19.15 3.26 16.00
CA LEU A 326 19.20 4.40 16.90
C LEU A 326 19.13 3.91 18.35
N ASN A 327 20.07 4.36 19.19
CA ASN A 327 19.96 4.24 20.64
C ASN A 327 19.73 5.65 21.21
N GLN A 328 18.67 5.85 21.98
CA GLN A 328 18.29 7.18 22.44
C GLN A 328 19.37 7.82 23.32
N SER A 329 20.11 7.02 24.08
CA SER A 329 21.22 7.51 24.91
C SER A 329 22.38 8.10 24.10
N GLU A 330 22.53 7.75 22.82
CA GLU A 330 23.53 8.35 21.92
C GLU A 330 23.18 9.80 21.55
N LEU A 331 21.92 10.21 21.78
CA LEU A 331 21.39 11.51 21.38
C LEU A 331 21.12 12.43 22.58
N GLU A 332 21.32 11.94 23.81
CA GLU A 332 21.09 12.72 25.03
C GLU A 332 22.01 13.95 25.08
N GLY A 333 21.42 15.12 25.30
CA GLY A 333 22.14 16.40 25.34
C GLY A 333 22.54 16.98 23.98
N LEU A 334 22.27 16.29 22.87
CA LEU A 334 22.57 16.79 21.53
C LEU A 334 21.47 17.72 20.99
N SER A 335 21.87 18.77 20.27
CA SER A 335 20.92 19.65 19.60
C SER A 335 20.24 18.91 18.43
N SER A 336 18.94 19.13 18.22
CA SER A 336 18.21 18.42 17.16
C SER A 336 17.23 19.30 16.38
N THR A 337 16.95 18.89 15.14
CA THR A 337 15.91 19.48 14.29
C THR A 337 15.17 18.41 13.50
N HIS A 338 13.91 18.67 13.18
CA HIS A 338 13.05 17.78 12.40
C HIS A 338 12.74 18.42 11.04
N LEU A 339 13.17 17.74 9.98
CA LEU A 339 12.93 18.14 8.61
C LEU A 339 11.90 17.19 7.96
N TYR A 340 10.69 17.71 7.79
CA TYR A 340 9.61 17.00 7.11
C TYR A 340 9.57 17.38 5.62
N ALA A 341 10.24 16.59 4.80
CA ALA A 341 10.39 16.77 3.35
C ALA A 341 9.69 15.66 2.54
N LEU A 342 8.54 15.17 3.02
CA LEU A 342 7.71 14.23 2.29
C LEU A 342 6.97 14.97 1.16
N ASN A 343 7.12 14.50 -0.08
CA ASN A 343 6.57 15.14 -1.28
C ASN A 343 7.02 16.60 -1.52
N ASP A 344 7.93 17.12 -0.70
CA ASP A 344 8.47 18.47 -0.83
C ASP A 344 9.43 18.60 -2.03
N ARG A 345 8.89 19.10 -3.14
CA ARG A 345 9.66 19.36 -4.37
C ARG A 345 10.66 20.50 -4.18
N GLN A 346 10.32 21.52 -3.38
CA GLN A 346 11.19 22.67 -3.17
C GLN A 346 12.45 22.24 -2.42
N PHE A 347 12.29 21.46 -1.34
CA PHE A 347 13.42 20.88 -0.65
C PHE A 347 14.24 19.96 -1.55
N ARG A 348 13.60 19.06 -2.31
CA ARG A 348 14.32 18.21 -3.27
C ARG A 348 15.19 19.04 -4.23
N ASP A 349 14.64 20.11 -4.78
CA ASP A 349 15.34 20.94 -5.76
C ASP A 349 16.44 21.78 -5.06
N SER A 350 16.21 22.23 -3.81
CA SER A 350 17.21 22.94 -3.01
C SER A 350 18.42 22.07 -2.64
N VAL A 351 18.27 20.74 -2.52
CA VAL A 351 19.40 19.81 -2.32
C VAL A 351 20.46 19.92 -3.42
N LYS A 352 20.13 20.49 -4.59
CA LYS A 352 21.10 20.77 -5.66
C LYS A 352 22.05 21.93 -5.34
N THR A 353 21.73 22.82 -4.40
CA THR A 353 22.54 24.03 -4.13
C THR A 353 22.81 24.29 -2.66
N ILE A 354 21.99 23.72 -1.76
CA ILE A 354 22.07 23.94 -0.33
C ILE A 354 23.42 23.50 0.24
N ASN A 355 23.94 24.28 1.19
CA ASN A 355 24.95 23.81 2.12
C ASN A 355 24.22 23.32 3.38
N PHE A 356 24.00 22.01 3.45
CA PHE A 356 23.25 21.32 4.50
C PHE A 356 23.83 21.57 5.90
N ASP A 357 25.15 21.68 6.05
CA ASP A 357 25.77 21.92 7.35
C ASP A 357 25.58 23.37 7.84
N LYS A 358 25.46 24.32 6.92
CA LYS A 358 25.13 25.71 7.23
C LYS A 358 23.66 25.88 7.58
N GLU A 359 22.77 25.26 6.80
CA GLU A 359 21.32 25.36 7.00
C GLU A 359 20.85 24.61 8.26
N TYR A 360 21.42 23.42 8.50
CA TYR A 360 21.04 22.55 9.61
C TYR A 360 22.25 22.32 10.53
N PRO A 361 22.66 23.34 11.32
CA PRO A 361 23.84 23.27 12.18
C PRO A 361 23.65 22.34 13.38
N GLN A 362 22.45 21.85 13.66
CA GLN A 362 22.15 20.95 14.76
C GLN A 362 22.94 19.63 14.65
N ASP A 363 23.18 18.99 15.78
CA ASP A 363 23.92 17.73 15.86
C ASP A 363 23.12 16.60 15.23
N VAL A 364 21.81 16.54 15.50
CA VAL A 364 20.90 15.51 15.00
C VAL A 364 19.88 16.11 14.04
N VAL A 365 19.84 15.62 12.80
CA VAL A 365 18.78 15.98 11.84
C VAL A 365 17.90 14.76 11.58
N TYR A 366 16.64 14.83 12.02
CA TYR A 366 15.62 13.86 11.70
C TYR A 366 15.00 14.20 10.35
N LEU A 367 15.18 13.34 9.35
CA LEU A 367 14.71 13.56 7.99
C LEU A 367 13.59 12.59 7.64
N THR A 368 12.40 13.12 7.34
CA THR A 368 11.30 12.37 6.72
C THR A 368 11.22 12.75 5.25
N THR A 369 11.43 11.81 4.33
CA THR A 369 11.30 12.07 2.89
C THR A 369 11.03 10.79 2.09
N ASN A 370 10.49 10.94 0.89
CA ASN A 370 10.29 9.89 -0.11
C ASN A 370 11.06 10.13 -1.42
N TYR A 371 11.84 11.21 -1.50
CA TYR A 371 12.61 11.51 -2.69
C TYR A 371 13.97 10.84 -2.71
N ASP A 372 14.47 10.64 -3.93
CA ASP A 372 15.85 10.23 -4.19
C ASP A 372 16.70 11.47 -4.50
N TYR A 373 17.75 11.69 -3.71
CA TYR A 373 18.63 12.85 -3.85
C TYR A 373 19.95 12.56 -4.56
N PHE A 374 20.11 11.40 -5.20
CA PHE A 374 21.38 11.01 -5.82
C PHE A 374 21.88 12.04 -6.83
N TYR A 375 21.01 12.47 -7.76
CA TYR A 375 21.40 13.40 -8.83
C TYR A 375 21.55 14.83 -8.30
N ASN A 376 20.74 15.23 -7.32
CA ASN A 376 20.82 16.53 -6.68
C ASN A 376 22.16 16.70 -5.93
N LEU A 377 22.54 15.71 -5.13
CA LEU A 377 23.82 15.71 -4.41
C LEU A 377 25.02 15.61 -5.35
N LYS A 378 24.93 14.79 -6.41
CA LYS A 378 25.98 14.70 -7.43
C LYS A 378 26.23 16.03 -8.14
N ALA A 379 25.19 16.84 -8.31
CA ALA A 379 25.26 18.15 -8.98
C ALA A 379 25.54 19.32 -8.00
N ASN A 380 25.53 19.08 -6.69
CA ASN A 380 25.64 20.16 -5.71
C ASN A 380 27.07 20.70 -5.62
N PRO A 381 27.32 22.01 -5.82
CA PRO A 381 28.68 22.56 -5.83
C PRO A 381 29.42 22.39 -4.51
N ASN A 382 28.71 22.35 -3.37
CA ASN A 382 29.31 22.13 -2.05
C ASN A 382 29.71 20.66 -1.82
N TYR A 383 29.09 19.72 -2.54
CA TYR A 383 29.22 18.29 -2.26
C TYR A 383 29.71 17.45 -3.44
N LYS A 384 29.78 18.00 -4.66
CA LYS A 384 30.11 17.24 -5.88
C LYS A 384 31.43 16.48 -5.77
N ASP A 385 32.44 17.09 -5.16
CA ASP A 385 33.78 16.51 -5.07
C ASP A 385 33.83 15.43 -3.98
N ILE A 386 33.22 15.70 -2.82
CA ILE A 386 33.04 14.70 -1.74
C ILE A 386 32.22 13.52 -2.25
N PHE A 387 31.12 13.79 -2.96
CA PHE A 387 30.25 12.78 -3.55
C PHE A 387 31.02 11.94 -4.58
N LYS A 388 31.78 12.57 -5.48
CA LYS A 388 32.62 11.87 -6.47
C LYS A 388 33.67 10.99 -5.78
N GLN A 389 34.32 11.49 -4.73
CA GLN A 389 35.32 10.74 -3.95
C GLN A 389 34.70 9.55 -3.20
N LYS A 390 33.59 9.77 -2.48
CA LYS A 390 32.94 8.75 -1.65
C LYS A 390 32.17 7.73 -2.48
N VAL A 391 31.52 8.12 -3.58
CA VAL A 391 30.75 7.21 -4.45
C VAL A 391 31.61 6.58 -5.56
N ARG A 392 32.79 7.15 -5.85
CA ARG A 392 33.75 6.67 -6.86
C ARG A 392 33.12 6.44 -8.24
N GLY A 393 32.23 7.34 -8.64
CA GLY A 393 31.57 7.29 -9.95
C GLY A 393 30.53 6.18 -10.13
N ARG A 394 30.26 5.34 -9.11
CA ARG A 394 29.29 4.23 -9.22
C ARG A 394 27.92 4.75 -9.66
N PRO A 395 27.26 4.07 -10.63
CA PRO A 395 25.95 4.48 -11.08
C PRO A 395 24.91 4.24 -9.97
N ARG A 396 23.85 5.07 -9.94
CA ARG A 396 22.80 5.06 -8.91
C ARG A 396 22.24 3.65 -8.62
N PRO A 397 21.91 2.80 -9.60
CA PRO A 397 21.41 1.44 -9.35
C PRO A 397 22.39 0.56 -8.54
N ILE A 398 23.69 0.65 -8.84
CA ILE A 398 24.73 -0.12 -8.14
C ILE A 398 24.90 0.42 -6.73
N LEU A 399 24.94 1.74 -6.55
CA LEU A 399 25.05 2.35 -5.24
C LEU A 399 23.87 1.98 -4.34
N PHE A 400 22.64 1.98 -4.88
CA PHE A 400 21.46 1.53 -4.16
C PHE A 400 21.59 0.06 -3.72
N ALA A 401 22.01 -0.82 -4.63
CA ALA A 401 22.18 -2.24 -4.32
C ALA A 401 23.28 -2.50 -3.29
N ASP A 402 24.41 -1.79 -3.38
CA ASP A 402 25.52 -1.84 -2.43
C ASP A 402 25.09 -1.36 -1.05
N LEU A 403 24.37 -0.24 -1.00
CA LEU A 403 23.81 0.27 0.24
C LEU A 403 22.88 -0.76 0.86
N TRP A 404 21.88 -1.22 0.12
CA TRP A 404 20.83 -2.06 0.68
C TRP A 404 21.40 -3.37 1.22
N GLN A 405 22.29 -4.01 0.46
CA GLN A 405 22.94 -5.27 0.86
C GLN A 405 24.02 -5.08 1.93
N GLY A 406 24.60 -3.89 2.05
CA GLY A 406 25.63 -3.55 3.04
C GLY A 406 25.05 -3.11 4.39
N ILE A 407 23.93 -2.40 4.38
CA ILE A 407 23.29 -1.87 5.60
C ILE A 407 22.32 -2.87 6.20
N PHE A 408 21.51 -3.54 5.36
CA PHE A 408 20.40 -4.36 5.81
C PHE A 408 20.66 -5.86 5.55
N LYS A 409 20.55 -6.65 6.63
CA LYS A 409 20.45 -8.11 6.57
C LYS A 409 19.03 -8.51 6.91
N ILE A 410 18.35 -9.22 6.01
CA ILE A 410 17.01 -9.77 6.27
C ILE A 410 17.07 -10.63 7.52
N ASN A 411 16.13 -10.45 8.45
CA ASN A 411 16.11 -11.21 9.69
C ASN A 411 15.51 -12.61 9.51
N LYS A 412 15.56 -13.42 10.57
CA LYS A 412 15.01 -14.79 10.54
C LYS A 412 13.52 -14.82 10.20
N ARG A 413 12.75 -13.82 10.62
CA ARG A 413 11.30 -13.78 10.45
C ARG A 413 10.89 -13.67 8.98
N VAL A 414 11.47 -12.70 8.27
CA VAL A 414 11.28 -12.57 6.83
C VAL A 414 11.95 -13.74 6.09
N SER A 415 13.13 -14.19 6.53
CA SER A 415 13.82 -15.33 5.91
C SER A 415 12.97 -16.61 5.90
N ARG A 416 12.20 -16.89 6.96
CA ARG A 416 11.29 -18.05 7.01
C ARG A 416 10.17 -18.00 5.96
N LYS A 417 9.77 -16.80 5.52
CA LYS A 417 8.80 -16.63 4.42
C LYS A 417 9.45 -16.79 3.05
N VAL A 418 10.69 -16.35 2.92
CA VAL A 418 11.44 -16.37 1.65
C VAL A 418 11.98 -17.76 1.32
N SER A 419 12.55 -18.48 2.30
CA SER A 419 13.27 -19.73 2.03
C SER A 419 12.41 -20.79 1.33
N PRO A 420 11.17 -21.10 1.78
CA PRO A 420 10.34 -22.09 1.10
C PRO A 420 10.01 -21.70 -0.33
N ALA A 421 9.77 -20.40 -0.58
CA ALA A 421 9.50 -19.91 -1.92
C ALA A 421 10.73 -20.05 -2.85
N LEU A 422 11.94 -19.77 -2.35
CA LEU A 422 13.16 -19.94 -3.13
C LEU A 422 13.53 -21.41 -3.38
N GLU A 423 13.21 -22.31 -2.44
CA GLU A 423 13.36 -23.76 -2.64
C GLU A 423 12.43 -24.26 -3.75
N LEU A 424 11.17 -23.82 -3.74
CA LEU A 424 10.19 -24.14 -4.79
C LEU A 424 10.54 -23.50 -6.15
N ALA A 425 11.24 -22.36 -6.15
CA ALA A 425 11.65 -21.66 -7.37
C ALA A 425 12.69 -22.41 -8.19
N HIS A 426 13.51 -23.26 -7.56
CA HIS A 426 14.58 -24.01 -8.22
C HIS A 426 14.54 -25.50 -7.84
N PRO A 427 13.52 -26.27 -8.28
CA PRO A 427 13.43 -27.71 -8.02
C PRO A 427 14.66 -28.47 -8.53
N THR A 428 15.27 -27.99 -9.61
CA THR A 428 16.56 -28.46 -10.10
C THR A 428 17.46 -27.27 -10.43
N LYS A 429 18.77 -27.53 -10.57
CA LYS A 429 19.75 -26.51 -10.97
C LYS A 429 19.51 -25.91 -12.36
N SER A 430 18.72 -26.57 -13.22
CA SER A 430 18.39 -26.09 -14.57
C SER A 430 17.14 -25.22 -14.60
N HIS A 431 16.32 -25.22 -13.54
CA HIS A 431 15.12 -24.40 -13.50
C HIS A 431 15.46 -22.92 -13.37
N LYS A 432 14.81 -22.10 -14.20
CA LYS A 432 14.83 -20.65 -14.12
C LYS A 432 13.60 -20.12 -13.40
N LEU A 433 13.79 -19.11 -12.57
CA LEU A 433 12.72 -18.35 -11.94
C LEU A 433 12.35 -17.14 -12.80
N VAL A 434 11.14 -17.14 -13.36
CA VAL A 434 10.58 -16.03 -14.14
C VAL A 434 9.62 -15.25 -13.28
N CYS A 435 9.89 -13.95 -13.13
CA CYS A 435 9.15 -13.11 -12.22
C CYS A 435 8.44 -11.96 -12.92
N ALA A 436 7.33 -11.55 -12.35
CA ALA A 436 6.66 -10.31 -12.71
C ALA A 436 6.28 -9.50 -11.48
N HIS A 437 6.47 -8.19 -11.56
CA HIS A 437 5.89 -7.24 -10.62
C HIS A 437 4.91 -6.32 -11.35
N ILE A 438 3.62 -6.46 -11.05
CA ILE A 438 2.54 -5.70 -11.67
C ILE A 438 1.89 -4.80 -10.64
N ARG A 439 2.02 -3.49 -10.81
CA ARG A 439 1.38 -2.46 -9.99
C ARG A 439 0.15 -1.94 -10.69
N PHE A 440 -1.03 -2.20 -10.14
CA PHE A 440 -2.30 -1.68 -10.66
C PHE A 440 -2.56 -0.25 -10.22
N GLY A 441 -2.09 0.15 -9.04
CA GLY A 441 -2.54 1.44 -8.49
C GLY A 441 -3.81 1.24 -7.68
N ARG A 442 -4.80 2.09 -7.93
CA ARG A 442 -6.16 1.94 -7.43
C ARG A 442 -6.76 0.65 -7.95
N ASN A 443 -7.16 -0.23 -7.03
CA ASN A 443 -7.74 -1.53 -7.32
C ASN A 443 -8.63 -1.99 -6.15
N PRO A 444 -9.43 -3.06 -6.28
CA PRO A 444 -10.32 -3.50 -5.19
C PRO A 444 -9.63 -3.79 -3.85
N THR A 445 -8.38 -4.27 -3.85
CA THR A 445 -7.60 -4.48 -2.62
C THR A 445 -7.12 -3.15 -2.01
N ILE A 446 -6.87 -2.13 -2.85
CA ILE A 446 -6.33 -0.83 -2.46
C ILE A 446 -7.17 0.29 -3.10
N PRO A 447 -8.45 0.45 -2.68
CA PRO A 447 -9.39 1.33 -3.36
C PRO A 447 -9.05 2.82 -3.22
N ASN A 448 -8.33 3.18 -2.16
CA ASN A 448 -7.98 4.57 -1.86
C ASN A 448 -6.66 5.02 -2.48
N ASP A 449 -6.09 4.27 -3.42
CA ASP A 449 -4.89 4.71 -4.13
C ASP A 449 -5.21 5.91 -5.03
N GLY A 450 -4.28 6.85 -5.13
CA GLY A 450 -4.48 8.07 -5.92
C GLY A 450 -4.49 7.80 -7.43
N ASP A 451 -3.73 6.80 -7.87
CA ASP A 451 -3.43 6.60 -9.29
C ASP A 451 -3.89 5.23 -9.79
N ILE A 452 -4.51 5.16 -10.96
CA ILE A 452 -4.61 3.91 -11.72
C ILE A 452 -3.36 3.82 -12.61
N ARG A 453 -2.53 2.80 -12.38
CA ARG A 453 -1.26 2.59 -13.08
C ARG A 453 -1.40 1.59 -14.23
N ASN A 454 -2.20 0.56 -14.01
CA ASN A 454 -2.50 -0.47 -15.01
C ASN A 454 -3.95 -0.92 -14.87
N THR A 455 -4.52 -1.43 -15.96
CA THR A 455 -5.84 -2.05 -16.01
C THR A 455 -5.71 -3.45 -16.61
N LEU A 456 -6.77 -4.26 -16.53
CA LEU A 456 -6.81 -5.58 -17.18
C LEU A 456 -6.56 -5.51 -18.69
N SER A 457 -6.95 -4.41 -19.35
CA SER A 457 -6.69 -4.22 -20.77
C SER A 457 -5.22 -3.89 -21.05
N THR A 458 -4.57 -3.08 -20.22
CA THR A 458 -3.16 -2.69 -20.44
C THR A 458 -2.18 -3.83 -20.13
N ILE A 459 -2.59 -4.82 -19.32
CA ILE A 459 -1.75 -5.99 -18.99
C ILE A 459 -1.93 -7.17 -19.94
N LYS A 460 -2.66 -7.06 -21.06
CA LYS A 460 -2.76 -8.16 -22.05
C LYS A 460 -1.40 -8.76 -22.48
N PRO A 461 -0.35 -7.97 -22.73
CA PRO A 461 0.98 -8.51 -23.08
C PRO A 461 1.61 -9.37 -21.99
N PHE A 462 1.28 -9.12 -20.71
CA PHE A 462 1.80 -9.91 -19.60
C PHE A 462 1.42 -11.38 -19.74
N TRP A 463 0.18 -11.70 -20.13
CA TRP A 463 -0.25 -13.08 -20.31
C TRP A 463 0.56 -13.82 -21.37
N LYS A 464 0.78 -13.19 -22.52
CA LYS A 464 1.63 -13.74 -23.60
C LYS A 464 3.07 -13.94 -23.14
N PHE A 465 3.60 -13.00 -22.36
CA PHE A 465 4.95 -13.11 -21.78
C PHE A 465 5.06 -14.30 -20.83
N MET A 466 4.11 -14.46 -19.89
CA MET A 466 4.11 -15.59 -18.96
C MET A 466 3.87 -16.93 -19.67
N GLU A 467 2.99 -16.98 -20.68
CA GLU A 467 2.75 -18.19 -21.48
C GLU A 467 4.03 -18.65 -22.19
N SER A 468 4.85 -17.72 -22.70
CA SER A 468 6.13 -18.06 -23.31
C SER A 468 7.18 -18.65 -22.35
N HIS A 469 6.94 -18.57 -21.03
CA HIS A 469 7.79 -19.10 -19.98
C HIS A 469 7.07 -20.15 -19.11
N SER A 470 6.12 -20.90 -19.69
CA SER A 470 5.25 -21.81 -18.94
C SER A 470 5.60 -23.29 -19.05
N ASP A 471 6.80 -23.64 -19.55
CA ASP A 471 7.28 -25.02 -19.56
C ASP A 471 7.69 -25.47 -18.13
N PRO A 472 6.98 -26.43 -17.50
CA PRO A 472 7.23 -26.86 -16.13
C PRO A 472 8.58 -27.55 -15.92
N ASP A 473 9.24 -28.02 -16.98
CA ASP A 473 10.56 -28.64 -16.87
C ASP A 473 11.70 -27.61 -16.87
N GLN A 474 11.38 -26.36 -17.23
CA GLN A 474 12.35 -25.29 -17.41
C GLN A 474 12.12 -24.12 -16.46
N TYR A 475 10.88 -23.84 -16.10
CA TYR A 475 10.51 -22.59 -15.44
C TYR A 475 9.67 -22.79 -14.18
N ARG A 476 9.86 -21.86 -13.25
CA ARG A 476 8.91 -21.55 -12.19
C ARG A 476 8.54 -20.08 -12.29
N LEU A 477 7.32 -19.75 -11.89
CA LEU A 477 6.74 -18.43 -12.04
C LEU A 477 6.56 -17.78 -10.67
N PHE A 478 6.88 -16.49 -10.53
CA PHE A 478 6.57 -15.73 -9.32
C PHE A 478 5.95 -14.39 -9.71
N VAL A 479 4.78 -14.06 -9.16
CA VAL A 479 4.10 -12.80 -9.48
C VAL A 479 3.79 -12.04 -8.20
N ALA A 480 4.37 -10.84 -8.09
CA ALA A 480 4.03 -9.87 -7.06
C ALA A 480 3.08 -8.81 -7.65
N SER A 481 1.98 -8.57 -6.95
CA SER A 481 1.00 -7.54 -7.31
C SER A 481 0.39 -6.91 -6.06
N ASP A 482 -0.06 -5.69 -6.20
CA ASP A 482 -0.84 -4.93 -5.22
C ASP A 482 -2.35 -5.22 -5.27
N TRP A 483 -2.77 -6.15 -6.13
CA TRP A 483 -4.17 -6.58 -6.25
C TRP A 483 -4.30 -8.10 -6.05
N GLN A 484 -5.07 -8.49 -5.02
CA GLN A 484 -5.31 -9.89 -4.64
C GLN A 484 -6.01 -10.69 -5.74
N GLY A 485 -7.10 -10.15 -6.32
CA GLY A 485 -7.83 -10.81 -7.40
C GLY A 485 -6.98 -11.06 -8.65
N PHE A 486 -5.98 -10.22 -8.91
CA PHE A 486 -5.01 -10.49 -9.98
C PHE A 486 -4.07 -11.64 -9.65
N GLN A 487 -3.57 -11.75 -8.41
CA GLN A 487 -2.73 -12.89 -8.02
C GLN A 487 -3.52 -14.21 -8.08
N GLU A 488 -4.78 -14.20 -7.63
CA GLU A 488 -5.69 -15.35 -7.75
C GLU A 488 -5.95 -15.72 -9.21
N LYS A 489 -6.12 -14.72 -10.08
CA LYS A 489 -6.27 -14.95 -11.50
C LYS A 489 -5.02 -15.61 -12.09
N VAL A 490 -3.83 -15.11 -11.78
CA VAL A 490 -2.57 -15.73 -12.20
C VAL A 490 -2.47 -17.17 -11.68
N HIS A 491 -2.86 -17.40 -10.42
CA HIS A 491 -2.93 -18.73 -9.81
C HIS A 491 -3.82 -19.70 -10.59
N SER A 492 -5.03 -19.27 -10.97
CA SER A 492 -5.93 -20.11 -11.78
C SER A 492 -5.37 -20.48 -13.15
N VAL A 493 -4.51 -19.65 -13.75
CA VAL A 493 -3.97 -19.85 -15.10
C VAL A 493 -2.71 -20.73 -15.10
N PHE A 494 -1.93 -20.69 -14.02
CA PHE A 494 -0.64 -21.39 -13.88
C PHE A 494 -0.48 -22.14 -12.54
N PRO A 495 -1.43 -23.01 -12.14
CA PRO A 495 -1.47 -23.58 -10.80
C PRO A 495 -0.20 -24.35 -10.41
N ASP A 496 0.37 -25.13 -11.33
CA ASP A 496 1.51 -26.01 -11.04
C ASP A 496 2.89 -25.33 -11.18
N LEU A 497 2.92 -24.09 -11.67
CA LEU A 497 4.16 -23.38 -11.95
C LEU A 497 4.49 -22.30 -10.91
N LEU A 498 3.50 -21.89 -10.14
CA LEU A 498 3.59 -20.70 -9.32
C LEU A 498 4.28 -20.96 -7.98
N VAL A 499 5.24 -20.09 -7.71
CA VAL A 499 5.83 -19.87 -6.41
C VAL A 499 5.08 -18.70 -5.78
N PHE A 500 4.72 -18.83 -4.50
CA PHE A 500 4.08 -17.77 -3.75
C PHE A 500 4.72 -17.60 -2.38
N VAL A 501 4.63 -16.39 -1.84
CA VAL A 501 4.92 -16.13 -0.43
C VAL A 501 3.60 -16.05 0.31
N LYS A 502 3.48 -16.76 1.44
CA LYS A 502 2.28 -16.68 2.27
C LYS A 502 2.16 -15.32 2.98
N GLY A 503 1.00 -14.70 2.85
CA GLY A 503 0.61 -13.49 3.58
C GLY A 503 -0.31 -12.60 2.77
N GLU A 504 -1.05 -11.74 3.46
CA GLU A 504 -1.97 -10.79 2.83
C GLU A 504 -1.21 -9.68 2.10
N ILE A 505 -1.81 -9.19 1.00
CA ILE A 505 -1.35 -8.00 0.31
C ILE A 505 -1.81 -6.80 1.12
N VAL A 506 -0.86 -6.08 1.72
CA VAL A 506 -1.15 -4.83 2.44
C VAL A 506 -0.41 -3.67 1.78
N HIS A 507 -1.08 -2.52 1.70
CA HIS A 507 -0.39 -1.28 1.41
C HIS A 507 0.17 -0.71 2.72
N ILE A 508 1.50 -0.64 2.86
CA ILE A 508 2.15 -0.41 4.16
C ILE A 508 1.87 0.97 4.79
N ASP A 509 1.41 1.95 4.02
CA ASP A 509 0.99 3.26 4.54
C ASP A 509 -0.45 3.28 5.08
N LYS A 510 -1.28 2.30 4.69
CA LYS A 510 -2.71 2.20 4.99
C LYS A 510 -3.01 1.12 6.03
N MET A 511 -1.99 0.41 6.51
CA MET A 511 -2.19 -0.67 7.49
C MET A 511 -2.97 -0.20 8.74
N ARG A 512 -2.81 1.07 9.14
CA ARG A 512 -3.54 1.67 10.26
C ARG A 512 -5.06 1.72 10.07
N SER A 513 -5.55 1.92 8.84
CA SER A 513 -7.00 1.95 8.59
C SER A 513 -7.63 0.57 8.71
N TYR A 514 -6.89 -0.50 8.40
CA TYR A 514 -7.42 -1.86 8.49
C TYR A 514 -7.56 -2.34 9.94
N VAL A 515 -6.61 -1.98 10.82
CA VAL A 515 -6.65 -2.37 12.25
C VAL A 515 -7.85 -1.74 12.97
N HIS A 516 -8.24 -0.50 12.63
CA HIS A 516 -9.32 0.18 13.34
C HIS A 516 -10.73 -0.13 12.83
N VAL A 517 -10.88 -0.56 11.58
CA VAL A 517 -12.20 -0.91 11.01
C VAL A 517 -12.71 -2.25 11.57
N GLY A 518 -11.81 -3.18 11.92
CA GLY A 518 -12.20 -4.44 12.56
C GLY A 518 -12.66 -4.33 14.02
N SER A 519 -12.30 -3.24 14.73
CA SER A 519 -12.55 -3.14 16.18
C SER A 519 -13.75 -2.29 16.61
N LYS A 520 -14.36 -1.51 15.71
CA LYS A 520 -15.46 -0.59 16.08
C LYS A 520 -16.86 -1.03 15.64
N GLY A 521 -17.00 -2.17 14.97
CA GLY A 521 -18.29 -2.67 14.52
C GLY A 521 -18.60 -4.06 15.05
N LYS A 522 -19.45 -4.11 16.11
CA LYS A 522 -20.36 -5.22 16.47
C LYS A 522 -19.75 -6.60 16.73
N ASN A 523 -19.89 -7.07 17.98
CA ASN A 523 -20.26 -8.44 18.43
C ASN A 523 -20.04 -9.63 17.46
N SER A 524 -18.93 -9.68 16.74
CA SER A 524 -18.49 -10.85 16.00
C SER A 524 -17.74 -11.72 17.00
N SER A 525 -18.52 -12.44 17.82
CA SER A 525 -18.08 -13.38 18.84
C SER A 525 -17.32 -14.61 18.31
N ILE A 526 -16.85 -14.56 17.05
CA ILE A 526 -16.07 -15.61 16.40
C ILE A 526 -14.98 -14.94 15.56
N SER A 527 -14.00 -14.31 16.20
CA SER A 527 -12.66 -14.24 15.63
C SER A 527 -11.82 -15.33 16.28
N SER A 528 -11.97 -16.55 15.76
CA SER A 528 -11.10 -17.70 16.05
C SER A 528 -9.66 -17.52 15.54
N PHE A 529 -9.33 -16.32 15.04
CA PHE A 529 -7.99 -15.94 14.62
C PHE A 529 -7.38 -15.11 15.74
N GLY A 530 -6.30 -15.63 16.34
CA GLY A 530 -5.57 -14.98 17.42
C GLY A 530 -5.01 -13.59 17.06
N PRO A 531 -4.22 -12.98 17.96
CA PRO A 531 -3.74 -11.60 17.80
C PRO A 531 -3.14 -11.38 16.41
N VAL A 532 -3.73 -10.45 15.66
CA VAL A 532 -3.28 -10.11 14.30
C VAL A 532 -1.89 -9.53 14.38
N ASP A 533 -0.94 -10.21 13.76
CA ASP A 533 0.44 -9.79 13.73
C ASP A 533 0.63 -8.60 12.78
N GLU A 534 0.75 -7.39 13.36
CA GLU A 534 0.88 -6.11 12.65
C GLU A 534 2.06 -6.03 11.67
N CYS A 535 3.05 -6.91 11.80
CA CYS A 535 4.21 -6.93 10.90
C CYS A 535 4.04 -7.89 9.72
N SER A 536 3.05 -8.79 9.76
CA SER A 536 2.91 -9.92 8.81
C SER A 536 2.78 -9.46 7.35
N GLY A 537 1.98 -8.43 7.09
CA GLY A 537 1.82 -7.86 5.76
C GLY A 537 3.08 -7.13 5.28
N PHE A 538 3.81 -6.45 6.17
CA PHE A 538 5.07 -5.79 5.78
C PHE A 538 6.19 -6.83 5.51
N GLU A 539 6.21 -7.95 6.24
CA GLU A 539 7.11 -9.05 5.92
C GLU A 539 6.85 -9.65 4.55
N LYS A 540 5.56 -9.81 4.18
CA LYS A 540 5.15 -10.27 2.85
C LYS A 540 5.70 -9.33 1.78
N VAL A 541 5.56 -8.01 1.95
CA VAL A 541 6.10 -7.00 1.02
C VAL A 541 7.62 -7.10 0.87
N ILE A 542 8.36 -7.27 1.96
CA ILE A 542 9.83 -7.43 1.90
C ILE A 542 10.21 -8.77 1.23
N ALA A 543 9.51 -9.85 1.58
CA ALA A 543 9.76 -11.17 1.01
C ALA A 543 9.51 -11.20 -0.50
N ASP A 544 8.39 -10.61 -0.95
CA ASP A 544 8.06 -10.49 -2.37
C ASP A 544 9.16 -9.71 -3.11
N GLN A 545 9.59 -8.56 -2.58
CA GLN A 545 10.67 -7.77 -3.19
C GLN A 545 11.99 -8.52 -3.25
N TYR A 546 12.30 -9.28 -2.20
CA TYR A 546 13.52 -10.06 -2.15
C TYR A 546 13.51 -11.18 -3.19
N ILE A 547 12.40 -11.91 -3.36
CA ILE A 547 12.27 -12.92 -4.41
C ILE A 547 12.42 -12.29 -5.79
N LEU A 548 11.75 -11.14 -6.05
CA LEU A 548 11.93 -10.40 -7.30
C LEU A 548 13.41 -10.08 -7.61
N SER A 549 14.23 -9.85 -6.58
CA SER A 549 15.67 -9.59 -6.75
C SER A 549 16.51 -10.84 -7.07
N LYS A 550 15.92 -12.04 -6.98
CA LYS A 550 16.57 -13.33 -7.24
C LYS A 550 16.20 -13.96 -8.58
N CYS A 551 15.32 -13.33 -9.34
CA CYS A 551 14.79 -13.92 -10.56
C CYS A 551 15.82 -13.95 -11.68
N ASP A 552 15.74 -14.99 -12.50
CA ASP A 552 16.53 -15.14 -13.72
C ASP A 552 15.95 -14.29 -14.84
N VAL A 553 14.63 -14.16 -14.92
CA VAL A 553 13.91 -13.26 -15.83
C VAL A 553 13.00 -12.37 -15.00
N LEU A 554 13.00 -11.06 -15.24
CA LEU A 554 12.20 -10.11 -14.45
C LEU A 554 11.44 -9.12 -15.33
N LEU A 555 10.11 -9.19 -15.29
CA LEU A 555 9.20 -8.22 -15.89
C LEU A 555 8.68 -7.25 -14.84
N LEU A 556 8.72 -5.95 -15.12
CA LEU A 556 8.26 -4.91 -14.21
C LEU A 556 7.21 -4.03 -14.87
N THR A 557 6.27 -3.50 -14.10
CA THR A 557 5.60 -2.23 -14.41
C THR A 557 6.31 -1.08 -13.71
N TYR A 558 5.98 0.16 -14.08
CA TYR A 558 6.55 1.35 -13.43
C TYR A 558 6.15 1.42 -11.95
N SER A 559 7.10 1.09 -11.07
CA SER A 559 6.95 1.16 -9.61
C SER A 559 8.32 1.20 -8.95
N VAL A 560 8.47 2.02 -7.91
CA VAL A 560 9.71 2.07 -7.12
C VAL A 560 10.00 0.72 -6.45
N PHE A 561 8.96 0.00 -6.03
CA PHE A 561 9.08 -1.32 -5.42
C PHE A 561 9.78 -2.32 -6.36
N GLY A 562 9.30 -2.44 -7.60
CA GLY A 562 9.89 -3.32 -8.61
C GLY A 562 11.28 -2.84 -9.07
N LYS A 563 11.45 -1.52 -9.19
CA LYS A 563 12.75 -0.92 -9.55
C LYS A 563 13.83 -1.22 -8.53
N ALA A 564 13.51 -1.16 -7.23
CA ALA A 564 14.44 -1.50 -6.15
C ALA A 564 14.84 -2.99 -6.20
N ALA A 565 13.91 -3.89 -6.49
CA ALA A 565 14.24 -5.31 -6.72
C ALA A 565 15.21 -5.50 -7.89
N ALA A 566 14.98 -4.79 -9.01
CA ALA A 566 15.86 -4.81 -10.17
C ALA A 566 17.26 -4.26 -9.88
N TYR A 567 17.37 -3.21 -9.04
CA TYR A 567 18.66 -2.73 -8.57
C TYR A 567 19.40 -3.80 -7.76
N MET A 568 18.70 -4.42 -6.79
CA MET A 568 19.28 -5.48 -5.96
C MET A 568 19.70 -6.73 -6.75
N ARG A 569 19.06 -6.99 -7.90
CA ARG A 569 19.42 -8.07 -8.84
C ARG A 569 20.78 -7.86 -9.51
N ARG A 570 21.18 -6.60 -9.75
CA ARG A 570 22.47 -6.20 -10.36
C ARG A 570 22.75 -6.78 -11.77
N SER A 571 21.71 -7.06 -12.55
CA SER A 571 21.86 -7.46 -13.95
C SER A 571 20.74 -6.88 -14.82
N ASN A 572 21.09 -6.53 -16.06
CA ASN A 572 20.14 -6.16 -17.13
C ASN A 572 19.65 -7.38 -17.92
N ASP A 573 20.33 -8.52 -17.79
CA ASP A 573 20.00 -9.73 -18.56
C ASP A 573 18.55 -10.09 -18.30
N ASP A 574 17.77 -10.39 -19.33
CA ASP A 574 16.36 -10.77 -19.18
C ASP A 574 15.53 -9.86 -18.26
N LEU A 575 15.85 -8.56 -18.25
CA LEU A 575 15.12 -7.53 -17.53
C LEU A 575 14.19 -6.79 -18.50
N PHE A 576 12.91 -6.74 -18.17
CA PHE A 576 11.87 -6.18 -19.03
C PHE A 576 11.02 -5.16 -18.29
N LEU A 577 10.51 -4.18 -19.03
CA LEU A 577 9.57 -3.17 -18.56
C LEU A 577 8.31 -3.23 -19.43
N MET A 578 7.16 -3.36 -18.79
CA MET A 578 5.85 -3.21 -19.38
C MET A 578 5.35 -1.78 -19.18
N VAL A 579 5.13 -1.06 -20.29
CA VAL A 579 4.57 0.29 -20.32
C VAL A 579 3.63 0.40 -21.52
N ASN A 580 2.44 0.98 -21.29
CA ASN A 580 1.45 1.26 -22.34
C ASN A 580 1.12 0.04 -23.20
N GLY A 581 0.91 -1.13 -22.58
CA GLY A 581 0.59 -2.35 -23.31
C GLY A 581 1.73 -2.88 -24.19
N THR A 582 2.98 -2.49 -23.93
CA THR A 582 4.15 -3.03 -24.63
C THR A 582 5.19 -3.50 -23.63
N ILE A 583 5.88 -4.61 -23.94
CA ILE A 583 7.00 -5.13 -23.14
C ILE A 583 8.28 -4.85 -23.90
N LYS A 584 9.25 -4.20 -23.25
CA LYS A 584 10.55 -3.85 -23.84
C LYS A 584 11.67 -4.25 -22.90
N PRO A 585 12.86 -4.62 -23.41
CA PRO A 585 14.05 -4.77 -22.59
C PRO A 585 14.35 -3.49 -21.81
N LEU A 586 14.75 -3.62 -20.55
CA LEU A 586 15.07 -2.52 -19.66
C LEU A 586 16.55 -2.59 -19.30
N LYS A 587 17.28 -1.51 -19.62
CA LYS A 587 18.69 -1.34 -19.21
C LYS A 587 18.77 -0.35 -18.06
N LEU A 588 19.14 -0.83 -16.89
CA LEU A 588 19.39 -0.02 -15.69
C LEU A 588 20.88 0.27 -15.50
N PHE A 589 21.72 -0.68 -15.88
CA PHE A 589 23.18 -0.57 -15.77
C PHE A 589 23.72 -0.22 -17.16
N ASN A 590 24.42 0.89 -17.31
CA ASN A 590 25.16 1.15 -18.55
C ASN A 590 26.55 0.53 -18.40
N GLU A 591 26.85 -0.49 -19.21
CA GLU A 591 28.15 -1.18 -19.20
C GLU A 591 29.32 -0.23 -19.42
N LYS A 592 29.11 0.89 -20.14
CA LYS A 592 30.16 1.90 -20.37
C LYS A 592 30.55 2.69 -19.11
N ASN A 593 29.79 2.57 -18.02
CA ASN A 593 29.99 3.31 -16.77
C ASN A 593 30.22 2.39 -15.55
N LEU A 594 30.38 1.08 -15.76
CA LEU A 594 30.81 0.09 -14.76
C LEU A 594 32.32 -0.12 -14.91
#